data_AF-A0A7J7KH26-F1
#
_entry.id   AF-A0A7J7KH26-F1
#
_cell.length_a   1.000
_cell.length_b   1.000
_cell.length_c   1.000
_cell.angle_alpha   90.00
_cell.angle_beta   90.00
_cell.angle_gamma   90.00
#
_symmetry.space_group_name_H-M   'P 1'
#
loop_
_entity.id
_entity.type
_entity.pdbx_description
1 polymer ?
#
loop_
_entity_poly.entity_id
_entity_poly.type
_entity_poly.pdbx_seq_one_letter_code
_entity_poly.pdbx_strand_id
1 'polypeptide(L)'
;MVQMWTQCPRLPLGSLIVVILGKMFVMWSIFNLLAAVFGNGTYFAKNSSYSAQPQYSQPDVRGHRYIIQTRVITGDWTQGQRGMKAAPLKKNSPTEQYDSVVDDVQSPTIFVVFHDTAAYPEYIIKFM
;
A
#
# COMPACT_ATOMS: atom_id res chain seq x y z
N MET A 1 -10.31 12.95 21.89
CA MET A 1 -11.29 11.88 21.67
C MET A 1 -10.62 10.78 20.84
N VAL A 2 -9.77 9.99 21.49
CA VAL A 2 -9.00 8.90 20.88
C VAL A 2 -9.20 7.69 21.78
N GLN A 3 -10.32 6.99 21.63
CA GLN A 3 -10.57 5.72 22.32
C GLN A 3 -11.56 4.90 21.49
N MET A 4 -11.04 4.04 20.61
CA MET A 4 -11.84 2.91 20.11
C MET A 4 -11.01 1.73 19.55
N TRP A 5 -9.70 1.67 19.81
CA TRP A 5 -8.83 0.63 19.23
C TRP A 5 -7.95 -0.13 20.24
N THR A 6 -8.20 0.00 21.54
CA THR A 6 -7.44 -0.74 22.58
C THR A 6 -8.09 -2.06 23.02
N GLN A 7 -9.21 -2.48 22.44
CA GLN A 7 -9.90 -3.72 22.82
C GLN A 7 -10.27 -4.58 21.60
N CYS A 8 -9.26 -5.15 20.95
CA CYS A 8 -9.43 -6.35 20.13
C CYS A 8 -8.21 -7.26 20.33
N PRO A 9 -8.29 -8.29 21.20
CA PRO A 9 -7.20 -9.22 21.39
C PRO A 9 -7.18 -10.19 20.21
N ARG A 10 -6.13 -10.08 19.38
CA ARG A 10 -5.78 -10.95 18.24
C ARG A 10 -6.57 -10.70 16.94
N LEU A 11 -6.24 -9.61 16.26
CA LEU A 11 -6.21 -9.62 14.80
C LEU A 11 -4.78 -9.99 14.39
N PRO A 12 -4.55 -10.96 13.48
CA PRO A 12 -3.21 -11.25 12.99
C PRO A 12 -2.67 -9.96 12.36
N LEU A 13 -1.66 -9.37 13.02
CA LEU A 13 -1.03 -8.11 12.62
C LEU A 13 -0.32 -8.32 11.28
N GLY A 14 -1.06 -8.15 10.19
CA GLY A 14 -0.56 -8.25 8.83
C GLY A 14 0.37 -7.07 8.53
N SER A 15 1.67 -7.39 8.48
CA SER A 15 2.77 -6.70 7.80
C SER A 15 2.91 -5.17 8.00
N LEU A 16 4.05 -4.78 8.57
CA LEU A 16 4.58 -3.41 8.49
C LEU A 16 4.98 -3.16 7.03
N ILE A 17 4.31 -2.26 6.31
CA ILE A 17 4.59 -2.03 4.88
C ILE A 17 4.91 -0.55 4.67
N VAL A 18 5.97 -0.29 3.89
CA VAL A 18 6.50 1.05 3.63
C VAL A 18 5.81 1.62 2.40
N VAL A 19 5.15 2.77 2.57
CA VAL A 19 4.57 3.55 1.48
C VAL A 19 5.67 4.12 0.61
N ILE A 20 5.47 3.92 -0.69
CA ILE A 20 6.14 4.59 -1.78
C ILE A 20 5.66 6.04 -1.77
N LEU A 21 6.44 6.93 -1.15
CA LEU A 21 6.02 8.30 -0.89
C LEU A 21 6.29 9.22 -2.09
N GLY A 22 5.62 8.96 -3.21
CA GLY A 22 5.51 9.90 -4.32
C GLY A 22 4.34 10.85 -4.12
N LYS A 23 4.52 11.86 -3.25
CA LYS A 23 3.65 13.07 -3.08
C LYS A 23 2.33 12.87 -2.32
N MET A 24 2.42 13.12 -1.01
CA MET A 24 1.30 13.64 -0.21
C MET A 24 0.80 14.94 -0.89
N PHE A 25 -0.50 15.08 -1.14
CA PHE A 25 -1.13 16.17 -1.89
C PHE A 25 -0.90 16.16 -3.43
N VAL A 26 -1.63 15.34 -4.20
CA VAL A 26 -2.49 15.77 -5.33
C VAL A 26 -3.35 14.57 -5.73
N MET A 27 -4.63 14.71 -5.41
CA MET A 27 -5.72 13.85 -5.83
C MET A 27 -5.75 13.66 -7.36
N TRP A 28 -5.76 12.40 -7.81
CA TRP A 28 -6.43 11.91 -9.02
C TRP A 28 -5.98 12.31 -10.45
N SER A 29 -4.81 12.93 -10.69
CA SER A 29 -4.42 13.29 -12.08
C SER A 29 -3.05 12.82 -12.60
N ILE A 30 -2.19 12.19 -11.79
CA ILE A 30 -0.83 11.77 -12.23
C ILE A 30 -0.67 10.23 -12.32
N PHE A 31 -1.70 9.46 -11.94
CA PHE A 31 -1.70 7.99 -12.01
C PHE A 31 -1.56 7.41 -13.43
N ASN A 32 -1.57 8.24 -14.48
CA ASN A 32 -1.43 7.78 -15.86
C ASN A 32 0.02 7.53 -16.33
N LEU A 33 1.05 7.84 -15.53
CA LEU A 33 2.45 7.75 -15.98
C LEU A 33 3.28 6.63 -15.35
N LEU A 34 2.93 6.16 -14.14
CA LEU A 34 3.41 4.89 -13.60
C LEU A 34 2.32 3.88 -13.88
N ALA A 35 2.46 3.13 -14.97
CA ALA A 35 1.49 2.11 -15.37
C ALA A 35 1.07 1.31 -14.14
N ALA A 36 -0.21 1.40 -13.77
CA ALA A 36 -0.79 0.65 -12.66
C ALA A 36 -0.76 -0.85 -13.01
N VAL A 37 0.42 -1.49 -12.84
CA VAL A 37 0.73 -2.84 -13.33
C VAL A 37 -0.16 -3.88 -12.66
N PHE A 38 -0.45 -3.68 -11.37
CA PHE A 38 -1.18 -4.64 -10.55
C PHE A 38 -2.59 -4.19 -10.17
N GLY A 39 -2.96 -2.94 -10.52
CA GLY A 39 -4.28 -2.38 -10.25
C GLY A 39 -4.23 -0.87 -9.94
N ASN A 40 -5.35 -0.19 -10.12
CA ASN A 40 -5.50 1.22 -9.81
C ASN A 40 -5.87 1.39 -8.32
N GLY A 41 -4.85 1.31 -7.46
CA GLY A 41 -4.97 1.49 -6.02
C GLY A 41 -3.70 2.07 -5.42
N THR A 42 -3.61 2.08 -4.09
CA THR A 42 -2.42 2.54 -3.36
C THR A 42 -1.41 1.42 -3.22
N TYR A 43 -0.16 1.68 -3.59
CA TYR A 43 0.93 0.71 -3.61
C TYR A 43 1.76 0.80 -2.33
N PHE A 44 2.00 -0.34 -1.71
CA PHE A 44 2.78 -0.49 -0.49
C PHE A 44 3.87 -1.53 -0.71
N ALA A 45 5.13 -1.18 -0.41
CA ALA A 45 6.26 -2.09 -0.60
C ALA A 45 6.69 -2.71 0.74
N LYS A 46 6.89 -4.03 0.75
CA LYS A 46 7.34 -4.77 1.94
C LYS A 46 8.72 -4.33 2.40
N ASN A 47 9.59 -3.95 1.45
CA ASN A 47 10.96 -3.53 1.74
C ASN A 47 11.10 -2.00 1.60
N SER A 48 11.69 -1.36 2.61
CA SER A 48 11.98 0.06 2.60
C SER A 48 12.95 0.47 1.49
N SER A 49 13.83 -0.44 1.07
CA SER A 49 14.79 -0.19 -0.02
C SER A 49 14.09 0.09 -1.35
N TYR A 50 12.94 -0.56 -1.61
CA TYR A 50 12.12 -0.31 -2.79
C TYR A 50 11.55 1.11 -2.74
N SER A 51 10.91 1.50 -1.63
CA SER A 51 10.35 2.83 -1.44
C SER A 51 11.41 3.94 -1.36
N ALA A 52 12.64 3.61 -0.98
CA ALA A 52 13.77 4.55 -0.91
C ALA A 52 14.42 4.84 -2.26
N GLN A 53 14.02 4.14 -3.33
CA GLN A 53 14.54 4.41 -4.66
C GLN A 53 14.20 5.84 -5.11
N PRO A 54 15.09 6.52 -5.86
CA PRO A 54 14.89 7.92 -6.25
C PRO A 54 13.62 8.20 -7.05
N GLN A 55 13.09 7.19 -7.76
CA GLN A 55 11.83 7.29 -8.50
C GLN A 55 10.60 7.45 -7.59
N TYR A 56 10.71 7.03 -6.33
CA TYR A 56 9.62 6.97 -5.37
C TYR A 56 9.81 7.92 -4.18
N SER A 57 11.06 8.11 -3.74
CA SER A 57 11.42 9.09 -2.73
C SER A 57 12.41 10.09 -3.32
N GLN A 58 11.86 11.09 -4.02
CA GLN A 58 12.66 12.15 -4.60
C GLN A 58 13.24 13.05 -3.50
N PRO A 59 14.54 13.41 -3.59
CA PRO A 59 15.14 14.32 -2.63
C PRO A 59 14.50 15.70 -2.70
N ASP A 60 14.32 16.33 -1.55
CA ASP A 60 13.93 17.73 -1.44
C ASP A 60 15.10 18.66 -1.83
N VAL A 61 14.84 19.98 -1.82
CA VAL A 61 15.87 21.00 -2.14
C VAL A 61 17.10 20.95 -1.22
N ARG A 62 17.02 20.25 -0.08
CA ARG A 62 18.09 20.05 0.89
C ARG A 62 18.69 18.63 0.82
N GLY A 63 18.28 17.83 -0.15
CA GLY A 63 18.75 16.45 -0.34
C GLY A 63 18.07 15.43 0.57
N HIS A 64 17.05 15.79 1.37
CA HIS A 64 16.37 14.81 2.21
C HIS A 64 15.32 14.04 1.43
N ARG A 65 15.21 12.76 1.76
CA ARG A 65 14.22 11.82 1.25
C ARG A 65 13.30 11.39 2.38
N TYR A 66 12.08 11.05 2.00
CA TYR A 66 11.00 10.72 2.93
C TYR A 66 10.30 9.43 2.47
N ILE A 67 10.09 8.51 3.41
CA ILE A 67 9.22 7.35 3.24
C ILE A 67 8.23 7.31 4.40
N ILE A 68 7.03 6.81 4.17
CA ILE A 68 6.05 6.61 5.23
C ILE A 68 6.01 5.12 5.58
N GLN A 69 6.04 4.81 6.87
CA GLN A 69 5.72 3.49 7.38
C GLN A 69 4.23 3.45 7.72
N THR A 70 3.51 2.49 7.15
CA THR A 70 2.06 2.36 7.29
C THR A 70 1.70 0.96 7.73
N ARG A 71 0.69 0.85 8.60
CA ARG A 71 0.01 -0.42 8.87
C ARG A 71 -1.10 -0.58 7.86
N VAL A 72 -1.06 -1.67 7.09
CA VAL A 72 -1.99 -1.91 6.00
C VAL A 72 -2.73 -3.20 6.27
N ILE A 73 -4.05 -3.16 6.17
CA ILE A 73 -4.88 -4.36 6.23
C ILE A 73 -4.76 -5.06 4.88
N THR A 74 -3.89 -6.06 4.79
CA THR A 74 -3.69 -6.83 3.56
C THR A 74 -4.71 -7.95 3.39
N GLY A 75 -5.26 -8.46 4.50
CA GLY A 75 -6.25 -9.54 4.53
C GLY A 75 -5.88 -10.73 3.64
N ASP A 76 -6.85 -11.25 2.90
CA ASP A 76 -6.62 -12.22 1.83
C ASP A 76 -6.18 -11.50 0.56
N TRP A 77 -5.12 -11.99 -0.08
CA TRP A 77 -4.59 -11.41 -1.32
C TRP A 77 -4.65 -12.35 -2.51
N THR A 78 -4.53 -11.76 -3.70
CA THR A 78 -4.47 -12.48 -4.98
C THR A 78 -3.57 -11.75 -5.98
N GLN A 79 -3.29 -12.38 -7.11
CA GLN A 79 -2.44 -11.79 -8.15
C GLN A 79 -3.09 -10.53 -8.74
N GLY A 80 -2.37 -9.41 -8.69
CA GLY A 80 -2.81 -8.15 -9.30
C GLY A 80 -2.65 -8.16 -10.82
N GLN A 81 -3.50 -7.39 -11.51
CA GLN A 81 -3.47 -7.21 -12.95
C GLN A 81 -3.78 -5.76 -13.34
N ARG A 82 -3.25 -5.36 -14.50
CA ARG A 82 -3.42 -4.01 -15.02
C ARG A 82 -4.89 -3.70 -15.27
N GLY A 83 -5.32 -2.52 -14.85
CA GLY A 83 -6.69 -2.03 -15.08
C GLY A 83 -7.73 -2.48 -14.04
N MET A 84 -7.34 -3.26 -13.02
CA MET A 84 -8.21 -3.57 -11.89
C MET A 84 -8.56 -2.28 -11.12
N LYS A 85 -9.86 -2.03 -10.89
CA LYS A 85 -10.34 -0.91 -10.07
C LYS A 85 -10.69 -1.33 -8.64
N ALA A 86 -10.83 -2.63 -8.43
CA ALA A 86 -11.10 -3.27 -7.15
C ALA A 86 -10.46 -4.67 -7.17
N ALA A 87 -10.26 -5.23 -6.00
CA ALA A 87 -9.82 -6.61 -5.86
C ALA A 87 -10.89 -7.57 -6.42
N PRO A 88 -10.50 -8.68 -7.07
CA PRO A 88 -11.46 -9.61 -7.63
C PRO A 88 -12.23 -10.36 -6.54
N LEU A 89 -13.31 -11.03 -6.92
CA LEU A 89 -14.07 -11.91 -6.03
C LEU A 89 -13.28 -13.19 -5.72
N LYS A 90 -13.45 -13.72 -4.51
CA LYS A 90 -12.89 -15.01 -4.11
C LYS A 90 -13.58 -16.11 -4.91
N LYS A 91 -12.80 -17.10 -5.41
CA LYS A 91 -13.32 -18.19 -6.25
C LYS A 91 -14.48 -18.98 -5.62
N ASN A 92 -14.53 -19.01 -4.28
CA ASN A 92 -15.49 -19.80 -3.51
C ASN A 92 -16.67 -18.97 -2.97
N SER A 93 -16.71 -17.66 -3.25
CA SER A 93 -17.75 -16.77 -2.70
C SER A 93 -18.14 -15.69 -3.71
N PRO A 94 -19.43 -15.62 -4.11
CA PRO A 94 -19.89 -14.64 -5.10
C PRO A 94 -19.98 -13.20 -4.55
N THR A 95 -19.87 -13.02 -3.23
CA THR A 95 -20.05 -11.71 -2.57
C THR A 95 -18.78 -11.22 -1.88
N GLU A 96 -17.77 -12.06 -1.72
CA GLU A 96 -16.56 -11.73 -0.97
C GLU A 96 -15.42 -11.39 -1.92
N GLN A 97 -14.83 -10.20 -1.76
CA GLN A 97 -13.64 -9.78 -2.49
C GLN A 97 -12.38 -10.14 -1.72
N TYR A 98 -11.26 -10.25 -2.43
CA TYR A 98 -9.95 -10.18 -1.78
C TYR A 98 -9.76 -8.79 -1.15
N ASP A 99 -8.96 -8.71 -0.09
CA ASP A 99 -8.70 -7.47 0.61
C ASP A 99 -7.61 -6.65 -0.10
N SER A 100 -6.66 -7.34 -0.74
CA SER A 100 -5.57 -6.71 -1.49
C SER A 100 -5.15 -7.54 -2.72
N VAL A 101 -4.34 -6.94 -3.59
CA VAL A 101 -3.67 -7.64 -4.69
C VAL A 101 -2.16 -7.47 -4.59
N VAL A 102 -1.41 -8.46 -5.08
CA VAL A 102 0.06 -8.51 -4.96
C VAL A 102 0.75 -8.72 -6.29
N ASP A 103 2.06 -8.47 -6.31
CA ASP A 103 2.95 -8.74 -7.45
C ASP A 103 3.23 -10.23 -7.65
N ASP A 104 3.40 -10.99 -6.56
CA ASP A 104 3.60 -12.44 -6.56
C ASP A 104 2.86 -13.05 -5.36
N VAL A 105 1.97 -14.01 -5.61
CA VAL A 105 1.17 -14.68 -4.57
C VAL A 105 2.02 -15.54 -3.62
N GLN A 106 3.13 -16.12 -4.10
CA GLN A 106 4.02 -16.98 -3.31
C GLN A 106 4.95 -16.16 -2.42
N SER A 107 5.46 -15.04 -2.93
CA SER A 107 6.39 -14.17 -2.22
C SER A 107 6.11 -12.69 -2.49
N PRO A 108 5.05 -12.12 -1.88
CA PRO A 108 4.63 -10.76 -2.18
C PRO A 108 5.65 -9.74 -1.69
N THR A 109 6.03 -8.83 -2.58
CA THR A 109 6.91 -7.69 -2.28
C THR A 109 6.17 -6.36 -2.38
N ILE A 110 5.08 -6.32 -3.14
CA ILE A 110 4.21 -5.16 -3.33
C ILE A 110 2.77 -5.56 -3.04
N PHE A 111 2.09 -4.76 -2.24
CA PHE A 111 0.67 -4.87 -1.97
C PHE A 111 -0.04 -3.66 -2.55
N VAL A 112 -1.16 -3.88 -3.23
CA VAL A 112 -2.03 -2.83 -3.74
C VAL A 112 -3.38 -2.96 -3.04
N VAL A 113 -3.81 -1.86 -2.42
CA VAL A 113 -5.06 -1.78 -1.68
C VAL A 113 -5.96 -0.74 -2.35
N PHE A 114 -7.25 -1.08 -2.46
CA PHE A 114 -8.24 -0.27 -3.16
C PHE A 114 -9.13 0.55 -2.21
N HIS A 115 -9.07 0.29 -0.90
CA HIS A 115 -9.87 0.95 0.13
C HIS A 115 -9.02 1.91 0.96
N ASP A 116 -9.43 3.18 1.04
CA ASP A 116 -8.69 4.22 1.77
C ASP A 116 -8.61 3.96 3.28
N THR A 117 -9.59 3.26 3.85
CA THR A 117 -9.66 2.93 5.28
C THR A 117 -8.76 1.77 5.69
N ALA A 118 -8.18 1.07 4.72
CA ALA A 118 -7.35 -0.10 4.97
C ALA A 118 -5.87 0.25 5.23
N ALA A 119 -5.50 1.53 5.30
CA ALA A 119 -4.13 1.98 5.53
C ALA A 119 -4.07 3.04 6.65
N TYR A 120 -3.22 2.80 7.64
CA TYR A 120 -2.98 3.70 8.77
C TYR A 120 -1.49 4.14 8.81
N PRO A 121 -1.16 5.36 8.36
CA PRO A 121 0.21 5.88 8.42
C PRO A 121 0.65 6.04 9.88
N GLU A 122 1.77 5.40 10.24
CA GLU A 122 2.27 5.38 11.62
C GLU A 122 3.47 6.30 11.79
N TYR A 123 4.41 6.30 10.85
CA TYR A 123 5.64 7.08 10.93
C TYR A 123 6.03 7.70 9.59
N ILE A 124 6.68 8.86 9.64
CA ILE A 124 7.43 9.44 8.52
C ILE A 124 8.92 9.26 8.83
N ILE A 125 9.61 8.50 7.98
CA ILE A 125 11.05 8.29 8.09
C ILE A 125 11.74 9.25 7.13
N LYS A 126 12.62 10.08 7.67
CA LYS A 126 13.44 11.02 6.93
C LYS A 126 14.88 10.52 6.86
N PHE A 127 15.47 10.52 5.67
CA PHE A 127 16.85 10.09 5.41
C PHE A 127 17.48 10.95 4.31
N MET A 128 18.77 10.72 4.01
CA MET A 128 19.51 11.41 2.95
C MET A 128 19.89 10.41 1.87
#